data_AF-A0A2H9ZZE7-F1
#
_entry.id   AF-A0A2H9ZZE7-F1
#
_cell.length_a   1.000
_cell.length_b   1.000
_cell.length_c   1.000
_cell.angle_alpha   90.00
_cell.angle_beta   90.00
_cell.angle_gamma   90.00
#
_symmetry.space_group_name_H-M   'P 1'
#
loop_
_entity.id
_entity.type
_entity.pdbx_description
1 polymer ?
#
loop_
_entity_poly.entity_id
_entity_poly.type
_entity_poly.pdbx_seq_one_letter_code
_entity_poly.pdbx_strand_id
1 'polypeptide(L)'
;MEEGKVLPAASSATFDTEGAWRMLEDRLCEIRQVEEKILGNTSEVLEVVKSLKGKEDVEARCLREVRELEGALSQPTKCSLADQKEQLGKVYQMEDRLASLAQVNAEWVNKSEIVRGEFSHSLTDVNPAHSAHVKDLQKRIRDLDDDKEALREERKRLREELAKARKASSGAKEMIFEACRREELLKSEVRSLRALVENSSGWQGRRMEDLEEAVRRAVKIVSASPVGHHMKSQAVFDALLQTLVNVSILNQENIIDPAVLPFCGPKGPDRFFDAGSHSPEEIPPPKSYAGWGHQPASPPPRRSPEEGQTTPLEVRWTGRMLPPPQPQDRTGS
;
A
#
# COMPACT_ATOMS: atom_id res chain seq x y z
N MET A 1 144.23 36.50 68.25
CA MET A 1 144.42 37.24 66.99
C MET A 1 144.18 38.70 67.34
N GLU A 2 145.17 39.51 67.79
CA GLU A 2 146.53 39.76 67.25
C GLU A 2 146.46 39.92 65.73
N GLU A 3 146.70 41.08 65.12
CA GLU A 3 147.85 42.03 65.13
C GLU A 3 147.35 43.49 64.96
N GLY A 4 148.08 44.61 65.11
CA GLY A 4 149.48 44.93 65.32
C GLY A 4 149.73 46.44 65.05
N LYS A 5 150.12 47.18 66.11
CA LYS A 5 151.22 48.17 66.22
C LYS A 5 151.56 49.12 65.04
N VAL A 6 151.63 50.45 65.31
CA VAL A 6 152.82 51.34 65.16
C VAL A 6 152.68 52.59 66.05
N LEU A 7 153.73 52.91 66.82
CA LEU A 7 154.00 54.21 67.49
C LEU A 7 154.88 55.10 66.57
N PRO A 8 154.83 56.43 66.68
CA PRO A 8 155.94 57.14 67.37
C PRO A 8 155.43 58.32 68.23
N ALA A 9 155.86 58.42 69.49
CA ALA A 9 157.05 59.13 69.99
C ALA A 9 156.74 60.57 70.46
N ALA A 10 157.29 60.88 71.64
CA ALA A 10 156.86 61.90 72.58
C ALA A 10 157.00 63.35 72.11
N SER A 11 156.07 64.21 72.55
CA SER A 11 156.44 65.55 73.04
C SER A 11 155.55 65.93 74.22
N SER A 12 156.21 66.35 75.28
CA SER A 12 155.65 66.87 76.52
C SER A 12 154.90 68.17 76.27
N ALA A 13 153.62 68.24 76.64
CA ALA A 13 152.95 69.50 76.88
C ALA A 13 151.82 69.33 77.90
N THR A 14 151.92 70.16 78.93
CA THR A 14 151.04 70.46 80.05
C THR A 14 149.54 70.25 79.81
N PHE A 15 148.92 69.45 80.68
CA PHE A 15 147.48 69.25 80.78
C PHE A 15 146.81 70.49 81.37
N ASP A 16 146.03 71.20 80.55
CA ASP A 16 145.15 72.29 80.98
C ASP A 16 143.75 71.72 81.26
N THR A 17 143.41 71.65 82.55
CA THR A 17 142.19 71.05 83.10
C THR A 17 140.89 71.75 82.72
N GLU A 18 140.94 72.99 82.23
CA GLU A 18 139.77 73.80 81.88
C GLU A 18 139.07 73.31 80.59
N GLY A 19 139.82 72.74 79.64
CA GLY A 19 139.27 72.27 78.36
C GLY A 19 138.45 70.98 78.47
N ALA A 20 138.78 70.10 79.43
CA ALA A 20 138.06 68.85 79.67
C ALA A 20 136.68 69.09 80.30
N TRP A 21 136.54 70.12 81.14
CA TRP A 21 135.27 70.48 81.77
C TRP A 21 134.26 71.05 80.75
N ARG A 22 134.70 71.93 79.83
CA ARG A 22 133.85 72.40 78.72
C ARG A 22 133.35 71.27 77.82
N MET A 23 134.22 70.32 77.48
CA MET A 23 133.85 69.19 76.63
C MET A 23 132.84 68.26 77.31
N LEU A 24 132.91 68.11 78.64
CA LEU A 24 131.92 67.36 79.43
C LEU A 24 130.58 68.10 79.49
N GLU A 25 130.60 69.42 79.61
CA GLU A 25 129.41 70.28 79.65
C GLU A 25 128.66 70.30 78.30
N ASP A 26 129.40 70.41 77.18
CA ASP A 26 128.84 70.34 75.83
C ASP A 26 128.21 68.96 75.57
N ARG A 27 128.87 67.90 76.02
CA ARG A 27 128.39 66.51 75.86
C ARG A 27 127.18 66.22 76.75
N LEU A 28 127.10 66.83 77.94
CA LEU A 28 125.89 66.82 78.78
C LEU A 28 124.74 67.61 78.14
N CYS A 29 125.02 68.73 77.48
CA CYS A 29 124.03 69.47 76.69
C CYS A 29 123.54 68.69 75.47
N GLU A 30 124.42 68.01 74.74
CA GLU A 30 124.05 67.11 73.64
C GLU A 30 123.23 65.92 74.14
N ILE A 31 123.64 65.29 75.24
CA ILE A 31 122.88 64.22 75.88
C ILE A 31 121.49 64.71 76.27
N ARG A 32 121.37 65.90 76.89
CA ARG A 32 120.08 66.50 77.25
C ARG A 32 119.21 66.79 76.02
N GLN A 33 119.82 67.28 74.94
CA GLN A 33 119.11 67.54 73.67
C GLN A 33 118.65 66.24 72.99
N VAL A 34 119.46 65.19 73.05
CA VAL A 34 119.10 63.85 72.55
C VAL A 34 118.03 63.20 73.43
N GLU A 35 118.10 63.34 74.75
CA GLU A 35 117.07 62.87 75.68
C GLU A 35 115.74 63.60 75.46
N GLU A 36 115.74 64.92 75.31
CA GLU A 36 114.55 65.69 74.96
C GLU A 36 113.97 65.27 73.61
N LYS A 37 114.83 64.96 72.62
CA LYS A 37 114.41 64.44 71.32
C LYS A 37 113.84 63.03 71.41
N ILE A 38 114.44 62.16 72.23
CA ILE A 38 113.93 60.80 72.48
C ILE A 38 112.59 60.87 73.21
N LEU A 39 112.47 61.72 74.23
CA LEU A 39 111.22 61.95 74.95
C LEU A 39 110.14 62.51 74.02
N GLY A 40 110.47 63.48 73.18
CA GLY A 40 109.56 64.03 72.16
C GLY A 40 109.10 62.98 71.16
N ASN A 41 110.02 62.22 70.57
CA ASN A 41 109.69 61.14 69.62
C ASN A 41 108.87 60.02 70.28
N THR A 42 109.19 59.67 71.53
CA THR A 42 108.44 58.66 72.30
C THR A 42 107.03 59.15 72.59
N SER A 43 106.87 60.45 72.89
CA SER A 43 105.57 61.09 73.04
C SER A 43 104.76 61.07 71.74
N GLU A 44 105.38 61.33 70.58
CA GLU A 44 104.74 61.30 69.27
C GLU A 44 104.33 59.88 68.86
N VAL A 45 105.18 58.89 69.09
CA VAL A 45 104.85 57.47 68.86
C VAL A 45 103.71 57.03 69.78
N LEU A 46 103.69 57.46 71.05
CA LEU A 46 102.61 57.15 71.97
C LEU A 46 101.27 57.77 71.53
N GLU A 47 101.28 59.00 71.00
CA GLU A 47 100.11 59.65 70.37
C GLU A 47 99.60 58.86 69.16
N VAL A 48 100.50 58.43 68.26
CA VAL A 48 100.12 57.61 67.10
C VAL A 48 99.53 56.26 67.52
N VAL A 49 100.13 55.58 68.50
CA VAL A 49 99.62 54.31 69.05
C VAL A 49 98.24 54.48 69.68
N LYS A 50 98.00 55.58 70.43
CA LYS A 50 96.67 55.91 70.96
C LYS A 50 95.66 56.16 69.83
N SER A 51 96.05 56.87 68.77
CA SER A 51 95.19 57.11 67.60
C SER A 51 94.86 55.81 66.83
N LEU A 52 95.83 54.88 66.75
CA LEU A 52 95.67 53.59 66.06
C LEU A 52 94.75 52.66 66.85
N LYS A 53 94.89 52.61 68.18
CA LYS A 53 93.99 51.89 69.09
C LYS A 53 92.54 52.34 68.92
N GLY A 54 92.30 53.67 68.84
CA GLY A 54 90.97 54.21 68.58
C GLY A 54 90.40 53.82 67.22
N LYS A 55 91.24 53.67 66.19
CA LYS A 55 90.82 53.19 64.87
C LYS A 55 90.48 51.69 64.87
N GLU A 56 91.27 50.88 65.59
CA GLU A 56 91.01 49.44 65.76
C GLU A 56 89.66 49.18 66.46
N ASP A 57 89.31 49.98 67.47
CA ASP A 57 88.01 49.88 68.16
C ASP A 57 86.83 50.29 67.25
N VAL A 58 87.04 51.28 66.36
CA VAL A 58 86.03 51.69 65.36
C VAL A 58 85.88 50.63 64.28
N GLU A 59 86.97 50.01 63.82
CA GLU A 59 86.94 48.91 62.85
C GLU A 59 86.24 47.68 63.44
N ALA A 60 86.54 47.31 64.68
CA ALA A 60 85.87 46.22 65.38
C ALA A 60 84.36 46.47 65.57
N ARG A 61 83.95 47.73 65.75
CA ARG A 61 82.53 48.13 65.79
C ARG A 61 81.89 48.00 64.41
N CYS A 62 82.55 48.52 63.37
CA CYS A 62 82.05 48.48 62.00
C CYS A 62 81.89 47.03 61.49
N LEU A 63 82.85 46.14 61.78
CA LEU A 63 82.75 44.71 61.46
C LEU A 63 81.65 43.97 62.25
N ARG A 64 81.25 44.49 63.41
CA ARG A 64 80.13 43.95 64.20
C ARG A 64 78.80 44.36 63.57
N GLU A 65 78.66 45.64 63.22
CA GLU A 65 77.49 46.18 62.51
C GLU A 65 77.29 45.50 61.14
N VAL A 66 78.35 45.27 60.37
CA VAL A 66 78.25 44.53 59.09
C VAL A 66 77.70 43.12 59.29
N ARG A 67 78.15 42.40 60.32
CA ARG A 67 77.64 41.05 60.64
C ARG A 67 76.18 41.07 61.09
N GLU A 68 75.80 42.07 61.89
CA GLU A 68 74.41 42.25 62.32
C GLU A 68 73.50 42.57 61.13
N LEU A 69 73.93 43.46 60.23
CA LEU A 69 73.22 43.79 59.00
C LEU A 69 73.14 42.61 58.04
N GLU A 70 74.21 41.84 57.88
CA GLU A 70 74.23 40.62 57.07
C GLU A 70 73.25 39.57 57.64
N GLY A 71 73.23 39.40 58.97
CA GLY A 71 72.25 38.55 59.66
C GLY A 71 70.81 39.04 59.47
N ALA A 72 70.59 40.35 59.62
CA ALA A 72 69.29 41.00 59.47
C ALA A 72 68.77 40.96 58.03
N LEU A 73 69.64 40.94 57.02
CA LEU A 73 69.28 40.74 55.61
C LEU A 73 69.07 39.26 55.28
N SER A 74 69.91 38.37 55.82
CA SER A 74 69.85 36.93 55.53
C SER A 74 68.51 36.31 55.93
N GLN A 75 67.94 36.70 57.08
CA GLN A 75 66.67 36.16 57.57
C GLN A 75 65.46 36.47 56.66
N PRO A 76 65.13 37.74 56.34
CA PRO A 76 64.03 38.06 55.46
C PRO A 76 64.21 37.49 54.05
N THR A 77 65.44 37.40 53.53
CA THR A 77 65.70 36.73 52.24
C THR A 77 65.40 35.24 52.31
N LYS A 78 65.77 34.55 53.38
CA LYS A 78 65.45 33.12 53.57
C LYS A 78 63.95 32.89 53.73
N CYS A 79 63.26 33.69 54.53
CA CYS A 79 61.81 33.61 54.69
C CYS A 79 61.10 33.88 53.36
N SER A 80 61.50 34.92 52.63
CA SER A 80 60.94 35.25 51.31
C SER A 80 61.17 34.14 50.28
N LEU A 81 62.36 33.52 50.27
CA LEU A 81 62.67 32.39 49.38
C LEU A 81 61.81 31.16 49.71
N ALA A 82 61.59 30.87 50.99
CA ALA A 82 60.73 29.78 51.42
C ALA A 82 59.26 30.03 50.99
N ASP A 83 58.75 31.24 51.19
CA ASP A 83 57.41 31.64 50.75
C ASP A 83 57.28 31.51 49.23
N GLN A 84 58.26 31.99 48.46
CA GLN A 84 58.27 31.84 47.00
C GLN A 84 58.26 30.38 46.57
N LYS A 85 59.03 29.51 47.23
CA LYS A 85 59.05 28.08 46.94
C LYS A 85 57.71 27.42 47.25
N GLU A 86 57.04 27.81 48.33
CA GLU A 86 55.69 27.35 48.66
C GLU A 86 54.67 27.80 47.61
N GLN A 87 54.70 29.08 47.21
CA GLN A 87 53.81 29.61 46.17
C GLN A 87 54.04 28.93 44.83
N LEU A 88 55.30 28.67 44.46
CA LEU A 88 55.64 27.91 43.25
C LEU A 88 55.08 26.48 43.30
N GLY A 89 55.14 25.82 44.47
CA GLY A 89 54.49 24.52 44.68
C GLY A 89 52.96 24.56 44.46
N LYS A 90 52.29 25.61 44.93
CA LYS A 90 50.85 25.83 44.68
C LYS A 90 50.55 26.04 43.19
N VAL A 91 51.42 26.77 42.49
CA VAL A 91 51.30 26.97 41.03
C VAL A 91 51.40 25.64 40.28
N TYR A 92 52.39 24.80 40.59
CA TYR A 92 52.50 23.47 39.98
C TYR A 92 51.27 22.59 40.26
N GLN A 93 50.72 22.63 41.47
CA GLN A 93 49.49 21.90 41.79
C GLN A 93 48.29 22.40 40.97
N MET A 94 48.19 23.71 40.72
CA MET A 94 47.16 24.27 39.85
C MET A 94 47.38 23.89 38.38
N GLU A 95 48.63 23.84 37.92
CA GLU A 95 49.00 23.38 36.58
C GLU A 95 48.56 21.92 36.35
N ASP A 96 48.84 21.02 37.28
CA ASP A 96 48.41 19.62 37.22
C ASP A 96 46.88 19.47 37.18
N ARG A 97 46.17 20.30 37.96
CA ARG A 97 44.69 20.35 37.95
C ARG A 97 44.16 20.87 36.61
N LEU A 98 44.78 21.90 36.04
CA LEU A 98 44.43 22.43 34.73
C LEU A 98 44.67 21.40 33.62
N ALA A 99 45.79 20.67 33.67
CA ALA A 99 46.09 19.59 32.74
C ALA A 99 45.03 18.46 32.82
N SER A 100 44.66 18.08 34.04
CA SER A 100 43.60 17.07 34.28
C SER A 100 42.24 17.52 33.73
N LEU A 101 41.87 18.78 33.95
CA LEU A 101 40.63 19.35 33.40
C LEU A 101 40.65 19.44 31.88
N ALA A 102 41.79 19.81 31.29
CA ALA A 102 41.95 19.85 29.84
C ALA A 102 41.78 18.46 29.21
N GLN A 103 42.31 17.41 29.84
CA GLN A 103 42.12 16.03 29.40
C GLN A 103 40.65 15.61 29.46
N VAL A 104 39.97 15.82 30.59
CA VAL A 104 38.54 15.48 30.74
C VAL A 104 37.69 16.25 29.73
N ASN A 105 38.01 17.53 29.48
CA ASN A 105 37.32 18.32 28.48
C ASN A 105 37.52 17.75 27.06
N ALA A 106 38.73 17.33 26.70
CA ALA A 106 39.01 16.68 25.42
C ALA A 106 38.24 15.36 25.26
N GLU A 107 38.16 14.54 26.31
CA GLU A 107 37.35 13.31 26.29
C GLU A 107 35.85 13.60 26.12
N TRP A 108 35.34 14.62 26.80
CA TRP A 108 33.93 15.01 26.69
C TRP A 108 33.60 15.55 25.30
N VAL A 109 34.47 16.38 24.73
CA VAL A 109 34.36 16.84 23.34
C VAL A 109 34.31 15.64 22.41
N ASN A 110 35.27 14.71 22.48
CA ASN A 110 35.29 13.52 21.62
C ASN A 110 34.00 12.68 21.76
N LYS A 111 33.55 12.41 23.00
CA LYS A 111 32.28 11.69 23.24
C LYS A 111 31.08 12.41 22.63
N SER A 112 31.03 13.74 22.77
CA SER A 112 29.95 14.55 22.20
C SER A 112 29.94 14.51 20.67
N GLU A 113 31.11 14.47 20.03
CA GLU A 113 31.23 14.37 18.58
C GLU A 113 30.77 13.00 18.07
N ILE A 114 31.13 11.92 18.78
CA ILE A 114 30.66 10.56 18.46
C ILE A 114 29.13 10.50 18.52
N VAL A 115 28.52 10.93 19.64
CA VAL A 115 27.05 10.94 19.80
C VAL A 115 26.37 11.80 18.73
N ARG A 116 26.93 12.97 18.41
CA ARG A 116 26.42 13.84 17.34
C ARG A 116 26.52 13.17 15.96
N GLY A 117 27.58 12.42 15.71
CA GLY A 117 27.78 11.62 14.50
C GLY A 117 26.74 10.50 14.37
N GLU A 118 26.53 9.72 15.43
CA GLU A 118 25.52 8.64 15.50
C GLU A 118 24.10 9.18 15.30
N PHE A 119 23.77 10.31 15.95
CA PHE A 119 22.49 10.97 15.76
C PHE A 119 22.28 11.41 14.31
N SER A 120 23.31 12.01 13.70
CA SER A 120 23.29 12.44 12.31
C SER A 120 23.13 11.27 11.35
N HIS A 121 23.81 10.14 11.61
CA HIS A 121 23.66 8.92 10.84
C HIS A 121 22.24 8.33 10.95
N SER A 122 21.68 8.31 12.16
CA SER A 122 20.29 7.89 12.40
C SER A 122 19.29 8.76 11.62
N LEU A 123 19.50 10.08 11.59
CA LEU A 123 18.67 10.99 10.80
C LEU A 123 18.80 10.73 9.28
N THR A 124 20.00 10.39 8.80
CA THR A 124 20.19 10.06 7.38
C THR A 124 19.49 8.79 6.96
N ASP A 125 19.19 7.87 7.87
CA ASP A 125 18.45 6.64 7.57
C ASP A 125 16.93 6.81 7.73
N VAL A 126 16.51 7.52 8.79
CA VAL A 126 15.08 7.75 9.07
C VAL A 126 14.43 8.64 8.02
N ASN A 127 15.14 9.66 7.52
CA ASN A 127 14.58 10.60 6.53
C ASN A 127 14.21 9.93 5.19
N PRO A 128 15.09 9.12 4.55
CA PRO A 128 14.73 8.34 3.37
C PRO A 128 13.61 7.34 3.61
N ALA A 129 13.64 6.62 4.75
CA ALA A 129 12.59 5.65 5.08
C ALA A 129 11.22 6.33 5.21
N HIS A 130 11.16 7.47 5.90
CA HIS A 130 9.95 8.28 6.00
C HIS A 130 9.50 8.81 4.63
N SER A 131 10.43 9.30 3.81
CA SER A 131 10.12 9.77 2.45
C SER A 131 9.56 8.66 1.57
N ALA A 132 10.13 7.45 1.64
CA ALA A 132 9.64 6.28 0.91
C ALA A 132 8.22 5.91 1.34
N HIS A 133 7.95 5.89 2.64
CA HIS A 133 6.62 5.62 3.18
C HIS A 133 5.59 6.68 2.74
N VAL A 134 5.93 7.97 2.76
CA VAL A 134 5.05 9.04 2.27
C VAL A 134 4.75 8.87 0.77
N LYS A 135 5.74 8.51 -0.04
CA LYS A 135 5.55 8.25 -1.48
C LYS A 135 4.64 7.04 -1.74
N ASP A 136 4.78 5.98 -0.94
CA ASP A 136 3.92 4.80 -1.02
C ASP A 136 2.47 5.15 -0.65
N LEU A 137 2.25 5.87 0.44
CA LEU A 137 0.93 6.36 0.83
C LEU A 137 0.30 7.24 -0.26
N GLN A 138 1.07 8.17 -0.83
CA GLN A 138 0.60 9.00 -1.94
C GLN A 138 0.21 8.17 -3.17
N LYS A 139 0.94 7.09 -3.46
CA LYS A 139 0.59 6.17 -4.53
C LYS A 139 -0.73 5.46 -4.23
N ARG A 140 -0.86 4.87 -3.04
CA ARG A 140 -2.06 4.14 -2.63
C ARG A 140 -3.32 5.03 -2.61
N ILE A 141 -3.19 6.30 -2.25
CA ILE A 141 -4.29 7.27 -2.33
C ILE A 141 -4.74 7.46 -3.78
N ARG A 142 -3.81 7.63 -4.73
CA ARG A 142 -4.14 7.73 -6.15
C ARG A 142 -4.83 6.48 -6.68
N ASP A 143 -4.27 5.29 -6.36
CA ASP A 143 -4.84 4.01 -6.78
C ASP A 143 -6.29 3.85 -6.26
N LEU A 144 -6.56 4.27 -5.01
CA LEU A 144 -7.91 4.26 -4.44
C LEU A 144 -8.88 5.25 -5.10
N ASP A 145 -8.38 6.42 -5.52
CA ASP A 145 -9.18 7.40 -6.25
C ASP A 145 -9.56 6.87 -7.65
N ASP A 146 -8.63 6.19 -8.33
CA ASP A 146 -8.86 5.52 -9.61
C ASP A 146 -9.89 4.39 -9.47
N ASP A 147 -9.75 3.52 -8.47
CA ASP A 147 -10.72 2.45 -8.16
C ASP A 147 -12.12 3.03 -7.87
N LYS A 148 -12.19 4.15 -7.15
CA LYS A 148 -13.44 4.84 -6.85
C LYS A 148 -14.09 5.44 -8.10
N GLU A 149 -13.31 5.88 -9.08
CA GLU A 149 -13.83 6.30 -10.39
C GLU A 149 -14.36 5.10 -11.18
N ALA A 150 -13.60 4.00 -11.23
CA ALA A 150 -14.04 2.77 -11.90
C ALA A 150 -15.37 2.24 -11.31
N LEU A 151 -15.52 2.25 -9.98
CA LEU A 151 -16.77 1.87 -9.31
C LEU A 151 -17.94 2.79 -9.63
N ARG A 152 -17.69 4.08 -9.89
CA ARG A 152 -18.75 5.02 -10.30
C ARG A 152 -19.26 4.72 -11.70
N GLU A 153 -18.35 4.41 -12.63
CA GLU A 153 -18.73 4.02 -14.00
C GLU A 153 -19.45 2.67 -14.04
N GLU A 154 -18.99 1.66 -13.30
CA GLU A 154 -19.71 0.38 -13.21
C GLU A 154 -21.10 0.55 -12.58
N ARG A 155 -21.23 1.38 -11.54
CA ARG A 155 -22.55 1.70 -10.97
C ARG A 155 -23.46 2.38 -11.99
N LYS A 156 -22.93 3.27 -12.82
CA LYS A 156 -23.69 3.95 -13.89
C LYS A 156 -24.17 2.93 -14.93
N ARG A 157 -23.27 2.07 -15.43
CA ARG A 157 -23.59 0.97 -16.36
C ARG A 157 -24.68 0.05 -15.81
N LEU A 158 -24.55 -0.38 -14.55
CA LEU A 158 -25.55 -1.26 -13.92
C LEU A 158 -26.93 -0.60 -13.81
N ARG A 159 -27.00 0.72 -13.57
CA ARG A 159 -28.28 1.44 -13.57
C ARG A 159 -28.92 1.48 -14.95
N GLU A 160 -28.12 1.66 -16.00
CA GLU A 160 -28.60 1.65 -17.38
C GLU A 160 -29.14 0.26 -17.76
N GLU A 161 -28.41 -0.80 -17.44
CA GLU A 161 -28.87 -2.18 -17.67
C GLU A 161 -30.15 -2.50 -16.89
N LEU A 162 -30.23 -2.08 -15.63
CA LEU A 162 -31.42 -2.26 -14.82
C LEU A 162 -32.63 -1.47 -15.37
N ALA A 163 -32.41 -0.28 -15.94
CA ALA A 163 -33.47 0.46 -16.62
C ALA A 163 -33.95 -0.26 -17.89
N LYS A 164 -33.04 -0.83 -18.69
CA LYS A 164 -33.38 -1.64 -19.87
C LYS A 164 -34.18 -2.88 -19.47
N ALA A 165 -33.74 -3.62 -18.45
CA ALA A 165 -34.42 -4.80 -17.94
C ALA A 165 -35.84 -4.48 -17.44
N ARG A 166 -36.03 -3.36 -16.74
CA ARG A 166 -37.36 -2.90 -16.32
C ARG A 166 -38.27 -2.61 -17.51
N LYS A 167 -37.76 -1.93 -18.54
CA LYS A 167 -38.52 -1.64 -19.76
C LYS A 167 -38.91 -2.91 -20.51
N ALA A 168 -37.99 -3.88 -20.62
CA ALA A 168 -38.27 -5.17 -21.22
C ALA A 168 -39.34 -5.95 -20.41
N SER A 169 -39.24 -5.95 -19.09
CA SER A 169 -40.21 -6.60 -18.20
C SER A 169 -41.60 -5.98 -18.30
N SER A 170 -41.72 -4.65 -18.36
CA SER A 170 -43.02 -4.00 -18.55
C SER A 170 -43.63 -4.32 -19.92
N GLY A 171 -42.82 -4.32 -20.99
CA GLY A 171 -43.28 -4.72 -22.32
C GLY A 171 -43.72 -6.18 -22.37
N ALA A 172 -42.99 -7.09 -21.71
CA ALA A 172 -43.39 -8.49 -21.61
C ALA A 172 -44.71 -8.67 -20.85
N LYS A 173 -44.93 -7.93 -19.75
CA LYS A 173 -46.21 -7.94 -19.02
C LYS A 173 -47.35 -7.46 -19.91
N GLU A 174 -47.16 -6.38 -20.65
CA GLU A 174 -48.15 -5.85 -21.59
C GLU A 174 -48.52 -6.87 -22.67
N MET A 175 -47.53 -7.52 -23.28
CA MET A 175 -47.76 -8.59 -24.26
C MET A 175 -48.53 -9.77 -23.67
N ILE A 176 -48.23 -10.18 -22.43
CA ILE A 176 -48.96 -11.24 -21.74
C ILE A 176 -50.42 -10.84 -21.52
N PHE A 177 -50.69 -9.62 -21.05
CA PHE A 177 -52.07 -9.14 -20.87
C PHE A 177 -52.85 -9.11 -22.18
N GLU A 178 -52.25 -8.63 -23.26
CA GLU A 178 -52.89 -8.60 -24.58
C GLU A 178 -53.14 -10.02 -25.13
N ALA A 179 -52.21 -10.96 -24.92
CA ALA A 179 -52.39 -12.36 -25.28
C ALA A 179 -53.56 -13.00 -24.50
N CYS A 180 -53.62 -12.81 -23.18
CA CYS A 180 -54.73 -13.29 -22.35
C CYS A 180 -56.09 -12.71 -22.78
N ARG A 181 -56.11 -11.42 -23.14
CA ARG A 181 -57.32 -10.76 -23.64
C ARG A 181 -57.82 -11.39 -24.94
N ARG A 182 -56.92 -11.67 -25.89
CA ARG A 182 -57.27 -12.35 -27.16
C ARG A 182 -57.73 -13.77 -26.94
N GLU A 183 -57.07 -14.50 -26.04
CA GLU A 183 -57.48 -15.84 -25.66
C GLU A 183 -58.92 -15.86 -25.13
N GLU A 184 -59.29 -14.93 -24.24
CA GLU A 184 -60.64 -14.89 -23.69
C GLU A 184 -61.69 -14.54 -24.76
N LEU A 185 -61.34 -13.66 -25.70
CA LEU A 185 -62.20 -13.36 -26.86
C LEU A 185 -62.44 -14.62 -27.70
N LEU A 186 -61.36 -15.34 -28.06
CA LEU A 186 -61.47 -16.60 -28.82
C LEU A 186 -62.25 -17.67 -28.05
N LYS A 187 -62.05 -17.78 -26.73
CA LYS A 187 -62.85 -18.67 -25.88
C LYS A 187 -64.34 -18.33 -25.96
N SER A 188 -64.70 -17.04 -25.89
CA SER A 188 -66.10 -16.63 -26.02
C SER A 188 -66.69 -16.92 -27.40
N GLU A 189 -65.91 -16.76 -28.46
CA GLU A 189 -66.30 -17.07 -29.83
C GLU A 189 -66.51 -18.58 -30.02
N VAL A 190 -65.58 -19.40 -29.54
CA VAL A 190 -65.72 -20.87 -29.55
C VAL A 190 -66.95 -21.32 -28.75
N ARG A 191 -67.24 -20.71 -27.59
CA ARG A 191 -68.47 -21.00 -26.84
C ARG A 191 -69.72 -20.63 -27.64
N SER A 192 -69.72 -19.49 -28.32
CA SER A 192 -70.83 -19.04 -29.18
C SER A 192 -71.06 -19.97 -30.37
N LEU A 193 -69.99 -20.33 -31.09
CA LEU A 193 -70.06 -21.27 -32.21
C LEU A 193 -70.51 -22.65 -31.77
N ARG A 194 -70.02 -23.14 -30.62
CA ARG A 194 -70.50 -24.39 -30.02
C ARG A 194 -72.01 -24.35 -29.77
N ALA A 195 -72.51 -23.29 -29.13
CA ALA A 195 -73.94 -23.13 -28.87
C ALA A 195 -74.76 -23.07 -30.18
N LEU A 196 -74.24 -22.42 -31.22
CA LEU A 196 -74.89 -22.38 -32.54
C LEU A 196 -74.99 -23.78 -33.16
N VAL A 197 -73.91 -24.56 -33.13
CA VAL A 197 -73.86 -25.94 -33.66
C VAL A 197 -74.78 -26.87 -32.87
N GLU A 198 -74.78 -26.77 -31.54
CA GLU A 198 -75.69 -27.55 -30.70
C GLU A 198 -77.14 -27.21 -31.02
N ASN A 199 -77.48 -25.92 -31.16
CA ASN A 199 -78.82 -25.50 -31.56
C ASN A 199 -79.23 -26.02 -32.95
N SER A 200 -78.34 -26.00 -33.95
CA SER A 200 -78.65 -26.49 -35.31
C SER A 200 -78.78 -28.00 -35.40
N SER A 201 -78.03 -28.76 -34.60
CA SER A 201 -78.12 -30.22 -34.55
C SER A 201 -79.53 -30.71 -34.14
N GLY A 202 -80.21 -29.98 -33.25
CA GLY A 202 -81.60 -30.26 -32.88
C GLY A 202 -82.63 -30.02 -34.00
N TRP A 203 -82.32 -29.12 -34.95
CA TRP A 203 -83.15 -28.93 -36.15
C TRP A 203 -82.96 -30.05 -37.16
N GLN A 204 -81.75 -30.61 -37.26
CA GLN A 204 -81.46 -31.71 -38.18
C GLN A 204 -82.14 -33.02 -37.74
N GLY A 205 -82.15 -33.30 -36.42
CA GLY A 205 -82.91 -34.42 -35.86
C GLY A 205 -84.42 -34.31 -36.14
N ARG A 206 -85.03 -33.17 -35.78
CA ARG A 206 -86.47 -32.94 -36.03
C ARG A 206 -86.85 -33.00 -37.51
N ARG A 207 -86.04 -32.43 -38.40
CA ARG A 207 -86.28 -32.49 -39.85
C ARG A 207 -86.23 -33.92 -40.39
N MET A 208 -85.32 -34.75 -39.85
CA MET A 208 -85.21 -36.16 -40.24
C MET A 208 -86.39 -36.97 -39.71
N GLU A 209 -86.81 -36.73 -38.47
CA GLU A 209 -88.00 -37.35 -37.87
C GLU A 209 -89.28 -36.99 -38.65
N ASP A 210 -89.47 -35.71 -38.99
CA ASP A 210 -90.63 -35.25 -39.79
C ASP A 210 -90.64 -35.87 -41.19
N LEU A 211 -89.47 -36.00 -41.82
CA LEU A 211 -89.31 -36.67 -43.12
C LEU A 211 -89.63 -38.15 -43.02
N GLU A 212 -89.11 -38.84 -42.00
CA GLU A 212 -89.37 -40.26 -41.76
C GLU A 212 -90.88 -40.50 -41.56
N GLU A 213 -91.55 -39.68 -40.75
CA GLU A 213 -92.99 -39.76 -40.51
C GLU A 213 -93.81 -39.44 -41.77
N ALA A 214 -93.39 -38.47 -42.58
CA ALA A 214 -94.03 -38.15 -43.86
C ALA A 214 -93.92 -39.31 -44.87
N VAL A 215 -92.74 -39.93 -44.99
CA VAL A 215 -92.52 -41.12 -45.83
C VAL A 215 -93.38 -42.28 -45.35
N ARG A 216 -93.38 -42.56 -44.04
CA ARG A 216 -94.21 -43.61 -43.42
C ARG A 216 -95.70 -43.43 -43.73
N ARG A 217 -96.21 -42.19 -43.66
CA ARG A 217 -97.60 -41.86 -44.03
C ARG A 217 -97.88 -42.05 -45.51
N ALA A 218 -96.98 -41.59 -46.38
CA ALA A 218 -97.12 -41.75 -47.82
C ALA A 218 -97.17 -43.24 -48.20
N VAL A 219 -96.27 -44.06 -47.65
CA VAL A 219 -96.27 -45.53 -47.82
C VAL A 219 -97.59 -46.14 -47.37
N LYS A 220 -98.12 -45.74 -46.20
CA LYS A 220 -99.41 -46.25 -45.69
C LYS A 220 -100.58 -45.89 -46.61
N ILE A 221 -100.62 -44.68 -47.16
CA ILE A 221 -101.66 -44.23 -48.11
C ILE A 221 -101.57 -45.02 -49.43
N VAL A 222 -100.37 -45.15 -49.98
CA VAL A 222 -100.14 -45.91 -51.22
C VAL A 222 -100.56 -47.36 -51.03
N SER A 223 -100.19 -47.98 -49.91
CA SER A 223 -100.50 -49.38 -49.61
C SER A 223 -102.00 -49.66 -49.40
N ALA A 224 -102.78 -48.65 -48.99
CA ALA A 224 -104.22 -48.75 -48.78
C ALA A 224 -105.06 -48.38 -50.02
N SER A 225 -104.43 -47.91 -51.10
CA SER A 225 -105.11 -47.53 -52.34
C SER A 225 -105.37 -48.75 -53.25
N PRO A 226 -106.50 -48.81 -54.00
CA PRO A 226 -106.76 -49.87 -54.98
C PRO A 226 -105.67 -49.99 -56.07
N VAL A 227 -105.00 -48.87 -56.38
CA VAL A 227 -103.84 -48.84 -57.26
C VAL A 227 -102.61 -49.47 -56.60
N GLY A 228 -102.42 -49.29 -55.29
CA GLY A 228 -101.35 -49.95 -54.53
C GLY A 228 -101.55 -51.45 -54.33
N HIS A 229 -102.80 -51.93 -54.27
CA HIS A 229 -103.11 -53.35 -54.31
C HIS A 229 -102.89 -54.00 -55.69
N HIS A 230 -102.86 -53.21 -56.78
CA HIS A 230 -102.64 -53.69 -58.14
C HIS A 230 -101.23 -53.39 -58.69
N MET A 231 -100.47 -52.47 -58.07
CA MET A 231 -99.09 -52.15 -58.44
C MET A 231 -98.07 -53.11 -57.79
N LYS A 232 -98.10 -54.37 -58.22
CA LYS A 232 -96.97 -55.32 -58.03
C LYS A 232 -95.81 -55.04 -59.00
N SER A 233 -95.56 -53.77 -59.33
CA SER A 233 -94.44 -53.42 -60.19
C SER A 233 -93.25 -53.01 -59.33
N GLN A 234 -92.39 -53.98 -59.03
CA GLN A 234 -91.06 -53.74 -58.45
C GLN A 234 -90.32 -52.63 -59.22
N ALA A 235 -90.57 -52.48 -60.53
CA ALA A 235 -89.97 -51.46 -61.38
C ALA A 235 -90.31 -50.02 -60.96
N VAL A 236 -91.48 -49.76 -60.36
CA VAL A 236 -91.84 -48.39 -59.92
C VAL A 236 -91.14 -48.03 -58.61
N PHE A 237 -91.06 -48.98 -57.67
CA PHE A 237 -90.26 -48.80 -56.45
C PHE A 237 -88.78 -48.69 -56.79
N ASP A 238 -88.29 -49.49 -57.73
CA ASP A 238 -86.90 -49.42 -58.20
C ASP A 238 -86.60 -48.05 -58.84
N ALA A 239 -87.51 -47.50 -59.66
CA ALA A 239 -87.34 -46.15 -60.24
C ALA A 239 -87.36 -45.05 -59.17
N LEU A 240 -88.20 -45.17 -58.14
CA LEU A 240 -88.27 -44.22 -57.03
C LEU A 240 -86.99 -44.26 -56.19
N LEU A 241 -86.53 -45.45 -55.79
CA LEU A 241 -85.31 -45.64 -55.02
C LEU A 241 -84.08 -45.19 -55.82
N GLN A 242 -84.00 -45.52 -57.11
CA GLN A 242 -82.94 -45.03 -57.99
C GLN A 242 -82.94 -43.51 -58.10
N THR A 243 -84.11 -42.87 -58.15
CA THR A 243 -84.21 -41.40 -58.17
C THR A 243 -83.67 -40.81 -56.87
N LEU A 244 -84.04 -41.36 -55.71
CA LEU A 244 -83.56 -40.93 -54.40
C LEU A 244 -82.05 -41.13 -54.23
N VAL A 245 -81.49 -42.21 -54.79
CA VAL A 245 -80.04 -42.45 -54.87
C VAL A 245 -79.38 -41.41 -55.77
N ASN A 246 -79.94 -41.14 -56.96
CA ASN A 246 -79.40 -40.16 -57.91
C ASN A 246 -79.38 -38.73 -57.34
N VAL A 247 -80.36 -38.36 -56.52
CA VAL A 247 -80.38 -37.06 -55.82
C VAL A 247 -79.64 -37.09 -54.47
N SER A 248 -78.88 -38.16 -54.18
CA SER A 248 -78.05 -38.33 -52.98
C SER A 248 -78.81 -38.26 -51.65
N ILE A 249 -80.13 -38.53 -51.66
CA ILE A 249 -80.95 -38.61 -50.45
C ILE A 249 -80.75 -39.98 -49.78
N LEU A 250 -80.68 -41.05 -50.58
CA LEU A 250 -80.26 -42.38 -50.12
C LEU A 250 -78.81 -42.62 -50.54
N ASN A 251 -77.95 -42.95 -49.56
CA ASN A 251 -76.59 -43.41 -49.78
C ASN A 251 -76.47 -44.89 -49.39
N GLN A 252 -75.29 -45.47 -49.61
CA GLN A 252 -75.08 -46.91 -49.39
C GLN A 252 -75.26 -47.34 -47.93
N GLU A 253 -75.06 -46.42 -46.97
CA GLU A 253 -75.30 -46.69 -45.55
C GLU A 253 -76.80 -46.64 -45.21
N ASN A 254 -77.53 -45.66 -45.72
CA ASN A 254 -78.93 -45.41 -45.34
C ASN A 254 -79.92 -46.31 -46.09
N ILE A 255 -79.57 -46.84 -47.27
CA ILE A 255 -80.47 -47.75 -48.01
C ILE A 255 -80.64 -49.12 -47.33
N ILE A 256 -79.70 -49.48 -46.45
CA ILE A 256 -79.71 -50.73 -45.67
C ILE A 256 -80.66 -50.61 -44.46
N ASP A 257 -81.18 -49.41 -44.19
CA ASP A 257 -82.10 -49.18 -43.09
C ASP A 257 -83.32 -50.12 -43.15
N PRO A 258 -83.73 -50.76 -42.02
CA PRO A 258 -84.84 -51.70 -41.98
C PRO A 258 -86.16 -51.15 -42.51
N ALA A 259 -86.36 -49.83 -42.55
CA ALA A 259 -87.55 -49.20 -43.12
C ALA A 259 -87.52 -49.15 -44.65
N VAL A 260 -86.33 -49.10 -45.27
CA VAL A 260 -86.15 -49.00 -46.73
C VAL A 260 -85.89 -50.38 -47.35
N LEU A 261 -85.23 -51.27 -46.61
CA LEU A 261 -84.83 -52.60 -47.04
C LEU A 261 -85.97 -53.46 -47.65
N PRO A 262 -87.21 -53.48 -47.12
CA PRO A 262 -88.30 -54.26 -47.69
C PRO A 262 -88.71 -53.83 -49.10
N PHE A 263 -88.45 -52.56 -49.47
CA PHE A 263 -88.76 -52.03 -50.80
C PHE A 263 -87.71 -52.36 -51.84
N CYS A 264 -86.50 -52.74 -51.38
CA CYS A 264 -85.40 -53.13 -52.25
C CYS A 264 -85.63 -54.48 -52.94
N GLY A 265 -86.70 -55.24 -52.66
CA GLY A 265 -86.98 -56.49 -53.37
C GLY A 265 -85.87 -57.56 -53.28
N PRO A 266 -85.99 -58.69 -54.00
CA PRO A 266 -85.14 -59.86 -53.79
C PRO A 266 -83.68 -59.71 -54.25
N LYS A 267 -83.36 -58.69 -55.05
CA LYS A 267 -81.99 -58.42 -55.53
C LYS A 267 -81.19 -57.50 -54.59
N GLY A 268 -81.77 -57.06 -53.47
CA GLY A 268 -81.10 -56.24 -52.46
C GLY A 268 -80.80 -54.80 -52.90
N PRO A 269 -80.30 -53.94 -51.98
CA PRO A 269 -80.07 -52.53 -52.23
C PRO A 269 -78.89 -52.23 -53.17
N ASP A 270 -77.90 -53.13 -53.27
CA ASP A 270 -76.64 -52.87 -54.00
C ASP A 270 -76.86 -52.59 -55.50
N ARG A 271 -77.93 -53.14 -56.09
CA ARG A 271 -78.25 -52.95 -57.51
C ARG A 271 -78.53 -51.50 -57.93
N PHE A 272 -78.84 -50.62 -56.99
CA PHE A 272 -79.10 -49.20 -57.27
C PHE A 272 -77.80 -48.38 -57.39
N PHE A 273 -76.68 -48.97 -56.96
CA PHE A 273 -75.34 -48.39 -57.04
C PHE A 273 -74.47 -49.11 -58.09
N ASP A 274 -74.84 -50.35 -58.44
CA ASP A 274 -74.17 -51.17 -59.47
C ASP A 274 -74.77 -50.97 -60.88
N ALA A 275 -74.56 -49.79 -61.47
CA ALA A 275 -74.68 -49.59 -62.91
C ALA A 275 -73.30 -49.77 -63.57
N GLY A 276 -73.22 -50.71 -64.51
CA GLY A 276 -72.00 -51.08 -65.21
C GLY A 276 -71.19 -49.90 -65.75
N SER A 277 -69.88 -50.06 -65.59
CA SER A 277 -68.82 -49.32 -66.23
C SER A 277 -69.11 -48.94 -67.69
N HIS A 278 -69.43 -47.67 -67.92
CA HIS A 278 -69.11 -46.99 -69.17
C HIS A 278 -68.55 -45.63 -68.83
N SER A 279 -67.25 -45.49 -69.07
CA SER A 279 -66.56 -44.21 -69.25
C SER A 279 -67.14 -43.46 -70.45
N PRO A 280 -67.54 -42.20 -70.28
CA PRO A 280 -67.57 -41.25 -71.38
C PRO A 280 -66.46 -40.22 -71.17
N GLU A 281 -65.58 -40.20 -72.16
CA GLU A 281 -65.06 -38.97 -72.76
C GLU A 281 -64.05 -38.16 -71.95
N GLU A 282 -62.78 -38.35 -72.34
CA GLU A 282 -61.72 -37.36 -72.23
C GLU A 282 -62.25 -35.95 -72.50
N ILE A 283 -62.28 -35.13 -71.45
CA ILE A 283 -62.26 -33.68 -71.59
C ILE A 283 -60.82 -33.32 -72.04
N PRO A 284 -60.64 -32.56 -73.12
CA PRO A 284 -59.31 -32.24 -73.64
C PRO A 284 -58.52 -31.39 -72.64
N PRO A 285 -57.18 -31.44 -72.69
CA PRO A 285 -56.35 -30.71 -71.73
C PRO A 285 -56.54 -29.20 -71.92
N PRO A 286 -56.75 -28.41 -70.85
CA PRO A 286 -56.71 -26.97 -70.97
C PRO A 286 -55.29 -26.54 -71.37
N LYS A 287 -55.19 -26.02 -72.59
CA LYS A 287 -54.02 -25.27 -73.07
C LYS A 287 -53.69 -24.15 -72.09
N SER A 288 -52.41 -24.10 -71.76
CA SER A 288 -51.62 -22.98 -71.27
C SER A 288 -52.21 -21.58 -71.52
N TYR A 289 -52.38 -20.81 -70.43
CA TYR A 289 -52.10 -19.38 -70.47
C TYR A 289 -50.77 -19.15 -69.76
N ALA A 290 -49.79 -18.67 -70.51
CA ALA A 290 -48.51 -18.22 -69.99
C ALA A 290 -48.69 -16.86 -69.32
N GLY A 291 -48.08 -16.65 -68.15
CA GLY A 291 -47.93 -15.31 -67.61
C GLY A 291 -47.32 -15.23 -66.21
N TRP A 292 -45.98 -15.32 -66.14
CA TRP A 292 -45.08 -14.71 -65.13
C TRP A 292 -45.22 -15.21 -63.67
N GLY A 293 -44.34 -16.04 -63.11
CA GLY A 293 -42.89 -15.84 -62.83
C GLY A 293 -42.75 -15.86 -61.29
N HIS A 294 -41.89 -16.58 -60.58
CA HIS A 294 -40.62 -17.24 -60.82
C HIS A 294 -40.51 -18.47 -59.89
N GLN A 295 -39.80 -19.51 -60.32
CA GLN A 295 -39.03 -20.42 -59.45
C GLN A 295 -37.53 -20.08 -59.68
N PRO A 296 -36.62 -20.25 -58.71
CA PRO A 296 -36.24 -21.57 -58.17
C PRO A 296 -35.97 -21.54 -56.65
N ALA A 297 -35.73 -22.61 -55.90
CA ALA A 297 -35.81 -24.04 -56.05
C ALA A 297 -35.64 -24.62 -54.63
N SER A 298 -36.17 -25.81 -54.41
CA SER A 298 -35.65 -26.82 -53.48
C SER A 298 -36.06 -28.15 -54.11
N PRO A 299 -35.35 -29.29 -53.97
CA PRO A 299 -34.64 -29.77 -52.75
C PRO A 299 -33.33 -30.54 -53.17
N PRO A 300 -32.66 -31.48 -52.43
CA PRO A 300 -33.09 -32.23 -51.25
C PRO A 300 -32.02 -32.48 -50.16
N PRO A 301 -32.38 -33.18 -49.06
CA PRO A 301 -31.57 -33.33 -47.86
C PRO A 301 -30.69 -34.59 -47.93
N ARG A 302 -29.49 -34.55 -47.33
CA ARG A 302 -28.91 -35.64 -46.51
C ARG A 302 -27.44 -35.42 -46.12
N ARG A 303 -27.13 -35.92 -44.92
CA ARG A 303 -25.86 -36.46 -44.39
C ARG A 303 -24.77 -35.50 -43.93
N SER A 304 -24.62 -35.43 -42.59
CA SER A 304 -23.32 -35.53 -41.88
C SER A 304 -22.71 -36.93 -42.12
N PRO A 305 -21.39 -37.18 -41.97
CA PRO A 305 -20.64 -36.99 -40.71
C PRO A 305 -19.12 -36.62 -40.82
N GLU A 306 -18.51 -36.35 -39.65
CA GLU A 306 -17.06 -36.49 -39.31
C GLU A 306 -16.05 -35.57 -40.05
N GLU A 307 -14.92 -35.09 -39.51
CA GLU A 307 -14.09 -35.40 -38.32
C GLU A 307 -12.97 -34.33 -38.22
N GLY A 308 -12.32 -34.21 -37.04
CA GLY A 308 -11.00 -33.56 -36.89
C GLY A 308 -11.00 -32.23 -36.13
N GLN A 309 -10.93 -32.24 -34.79
CA GLN A 309 -9.71 -32.07 -33.96
C GLN A 309 -9.11 -30.64 -34.07
N THR A 310 -8.94 -29.86 -33.00
CA THR A 310 -8.14 -30.14 -31.79
C THR A 310 -8.56 -29.28 -30.57
N THR A 311 -8.95 -29.95 -29.47
CA THR A 311 -8.38 -29.96 -28.09
C THR A 311 -7.98 -28.66 -27.33
N PRO A 312 -7.77 -28.68 -25.99
CA PRO A 312 -8.74 -28.16 -25.01
C PRO A 312 -8.11 -27.17 -24.00
N LEU A 313 -8.91 -26.58 -23.10
CA LEU A 313 -8.40 -26.30 -21.75
C LEU A 313 -9.52 -26.38 -20.71
N GLU A 314 -9.40 -27.38 -19.85
CA GLU A 314 -9.93 -27.34 -18.49
C GLU A 314 -9.49 -26.04 -17.79
N VAL A 315 -10.26 -25.52 -16.84
CA VAL A 315 -9.88 -25.56 -15.42
C VAL A 315 -11.13 -25.32 -14.56
N ARG A 316 -11.39 -26.33 -13.73
CA ARG A 316 -12.26 -26.43 -12.57
C ARG A 316 -11.71 -25.63 -11.38
N TRP A 317 -12.49 -24.77 -10.72
CA TRP A 317 -12.29 -24.45 -9.28
C TRP A 317 -13.61 -24.30 -8.54
N THR A 318 -13.81 -25.22 -7.60
CA THR A 318 -14.74 -25.16 -6.47
C THR A 318 -13.88 -25.04 -5.21
N GLY A 319 -14.24 -24.17 -4.26
CA GLY A 319 -13.89 -24.37 -2.84
C GLY A 319 -13.11 -23.26 -2.11
N ARG A 320 -13.84 -22.52 -1.26
CA ARG A 320 -13.62 -22.31 0.20
C ARG A 320 -12.21 -21.95 0.73
N MET A 321 -12.07 -20.80 1.40
CA MET A 321 -12.08 -20.64 2.87
C MET A 321 -11.34 -19.36 3.33
N LEU A 322 -11.96 -18.64 4.29
CA LEU A 322 -11.31 -17.69 5.18
C LEU A 322 -10.20 -18.38 6.01
N PRO A 323 -9.13 -17.65 6.38
CA PRO A 323 -8.39 -17.94 7.60
C PRO A 323 -9.02 -17.23 8.83
N PRO A 324 -8.98 -17.86 10.03
CA PRO A 324 -9.37 -17.23 11.30
C PRO A 324 -8.25 -16.31 11.84
N PRO A 325 -8.56 -15.42 12.81
CA PRO A 325 -7.56 -14.56 13.43
C PRO A 325 -6.66 -15.37 14.37
N GLN A 326 -5.36 -15.05 14.41
CA GLN A 326 -4.47 -15.52 15.46
C GLN A 326 -4.18 -14.41 16.50
N PRO A 327 -4.08 -14.78 17.78
CA PRO A 327 -3.87 -13.85 18.88
C PRO A 327 -2.37 -13.54 19.07
N GLN A 328 -2.06 -12.28 19.37
CA GLN A 328 -0.80 -11.93 20.02
C GLN A 328 -1.08 -11.51 21.46
N ASP A 329 -0.95 -12.49 22.35
CA ASP A 329 -0.43 -12.24 23.69
C ASP A 329 1.09 -12.19 23.62
N ARG A 330 1.69 -11.08 24.05
CA ARG A 330 2.89 -11.09 24.88
C ARG A 330 3.04 -9.78 25.65
N THR A 331 2.83 -9.94 26.94
CA THR A 331 3.37 -9.22 28.10
C THR A 331 4.75 -8.56 27.92
N GLY A 332 4.94 -7.42 28.60
CA GLY A 332 6.23 -7.09 29.22
C GLY A 332 6.68 -5.62 29.18
N SER A 333 6.16 -4.78 30.08
CA SER A 333 6.90 -3.92 31.05
C SER A 333 5.99 -2.84 31.62
#